data_AF-A0A7S2QPZ2-F1
#
_entry.id   AF-A0A7S2QPZ2-F1
#
_cell.length_a   1.000
_cell.length_b   1.000
_cell.length_c   1.000
_cell.angle_alpha   90.00
_cell.angle_beta   90.00
_cell.angle_gamma   90.00
#
_symmetry.space_group_name_H-M   'P 1'
#
loop_
_entity.id
_entity.type
_entity.pdbx_description
1 polymer ?
#
loop_
_entity_poly.entity_id
_entity_poly.type
_entity_poly.pdbx_seq_one_letter_code
_entity_poly.pdbx_strand_id
1 'polypeptide(L)'
;GAAVGLGGPGGWPAARAADRPEFARLRKGYKRLNYLLENFEELTTNADGGRTPDIVREYLGLKDTTDPLFNIQKVLVKAADSVDPDKIDDFQEALEKWESAVAGANGESFISSFGEYNPGGGKAQVEKYIDRARDQAIAAKTNLERMCKALDAGC
;
A
#
# COMPACT_ATOMS: atom_id res chain seq x y z
N GLY A 1 28.44 -37.16 -39.49
CA GLY A 1 28.58 -35.70 -39.54
C GLY A 1 27.21 -35.07 -39.61
N ALA A 2 27.06 -33.92 -38.93
CA ALA A 2 25.91 -33.01 -38.87
C ALA A 2 24.71 -33.42 -38.00
N ALA A 3 24.67 -32.78 -36.81
CA ALA A 3 23.50 -32.62 -35.96
C ALA A 3 22.54 -31.58 -36.57
N VAL A 4 21.24 -31.82 -36.46
CA VAL A 4 20.17 -30.87 -36.81
C VAL A 4 19.59 -30.31 -35.52
N GLY A 5 19.39 -28.98 -35.53
CA GLY A 5 19.29 -28.12 -34.37
C GLY A 5 18.12 -28.34 -33.42
N LEU A 6 18.39 -28.04 -32.16
CA LEU A 6 17.45 -27.88 -31.06
C LEU A 6 16.42 -26.78 -31.40
N GLY A 7 15.15 -27.15 -31.45
CA GLY A 7 14.05 -26.20 -31.38
C GLY A 7 14.06 -25.53 -30.00
N GLY A 8 14.15 -24.20 -30.00
CA GLY A 8 14.16 -23.38 -28.78
C GLY A 8 12.85 -23.48 -27.99
N PRO A 9 12.89 -23.23 -26.67
CA PRO A 9 11.72 -23.34 -25.82
C PRO A 9 10.72 -22.25 -26.20
N GLY A 10 9.49 -22.68 -26.47
CA GLY A 10 8.38 -21.80 -26.82
C GLY A 10 8.17 -20.73 -25.75
N GLY A 11 8.30 -19.47 -26.16
CA GLY A 11 7.78 -18.35 -25.40
C GLY A 11 6.26 -18.44 -25.38
N TRP A 12 5.69 -18.87 -24.25
CA TRP A 12 4.29 -18.57 -23.98
C TRP A 12 4.13 -17.05 -23.98
N PRO A 13 3.08 -16.50 -24.62
CA PRO A 13 2.78 -15.09 -24.44
C PRO A 13 2.44 -14.91 -22.97
N ALA A 14 3.37 -14.34 -22.19
CA ALA A 14 3.05 -13.83 -20.88
C ALA A 14 1.88 -12.86 -21.10
N ALA A 15 0.70 -13.18 -20.56
CA ALA A 15 -0.37 -12.21 -20.41
C ALA A 15 0.29 -10.95 -19.84
N ARG A 16 0.17 -9.83 -20.55
CA ARG A 16 0.88 -8.59 -20.21
C ARG A 16 0.63 -8.34 -18.73
N ALA A 17 1.67 -8.26 -17.91
CA ALA A 17 1.55 -8.32 -16.45
C ALA A 17 0.44 -7.37 -15.93
N ALA A 18 0.27 -6.20 -16.58
CA ALA A 18 -0.77 -5.20 -16.37
C ALA A 18 -2.25 -5.70 -16.38
N ASP A 19 -2.57 -6.78 -17.12
CA ASP A 19 -3.92 -7.29 -17.32
C ASP A 19 -4.38 -8.25 -16.21
N ARG A 20 -3.51 -8.55 -15.25
CA ARG A 20 -3.82 -9.42 -14.12
C ARG A 20 -4.87 -8.76 -13.19
N PRO A 21 -6.00 -9.44 -12.87
CA PRO A 21 -7.04 -8.90 -11.99
C PRO A 21 -6.53 -8.41 -10.63
N GLU A 22 -5.53 -9.09 -10.09
CA GLU A 22 -4.82 -8.70 -8.87
C GLU A 22 -4.18 -7.30 -8.97
N PHE A 23 -3.72 -6.89 -10.15
CA PHE A 23 -3.07 -5.60 -10.34
C PHE A 23 -4.06 -4.46 -10.45
N ALA A 24 -5.30 -4.75 -10.84
CA ALA A 24 -6.39 -3.77 -10.75
C ALA A 24 -6.62 -3.32 -9.30
N ARG A 25 -6.45 -4.23 -8.33
CA ARG A 25 -6.54 -3.88 -6.90
C ARG A 25 -5.40 -2.98 -6.46
N LEU A 26 -4.16 -3.28 -6.87
CA LEU A 26 -2.98 -2.45 -6.58
C LEU A 26 -3.17 -1.03 -7.13
N ARG A 27 -3.55 -0.90 -8.41
CA ARG A 27 -3.82 0.40 -9.04
C ARG A 27 -4.92 1.17 -8.32
N LYS A 28 -6.04 0.52 -7.98
CA LYS A 28 -7.16 1.16 -7.29
C LYS A 28 -6.78 1.60 -5.88
N GLY A 29 -6.05 0.76 -5.15
CA GLY A 29 -5.51 1.09 -3.83
C GLY A 29 -4.53 2.25 -3.86
N TYR A 30 -3.58 2.24 -4.81
CA TYR A 30 -2.63 3.34 -5.03
C TYR A 30 -3.33 4.67 -5.31
N LYS A 31 -4.32 4.68 -6.22
CA LYS A 31 -5.12 5.89 -6.52
C LYS A 31 -5.85 6.40 -5.28
N ARG A 32 -6.39 5.50 -4.45
CA ARG A 32 -7.04 5.88 -3.19
C ARG A 32 -6.07 6.48 -2.20
N LEU A 33 -4.87 5.90 -2.05
CA LEU A 33 -3.84 6.48 -1.17
C LEU A 33 -3.39 7.86 -1.65
N ASN A 34 -3.23 8.08 -2.96
CA ASN A 34 -2.99 9.43 -3.49
C ASN A 34 -4.12 10.39 -3.12
N TYR A 35 -5.37 10.00 -3.34
CA TYR A 35 -6.53 10.82 -2.99
C TYR A 35 -6.57 11.14 -1.49
N LEU A 36 -6.27 10.18 -0.61
CA LEU A 36 -6.13 10.43 0.83
C LEU A 36 -5.08 11.52 1.10
N LEU A 37 -3.89 11.38 0.52
CA LEU A 37 -2.76 12.26 0.82
C LEU A 37 -2.94 13.68 0.26
N GLU A 38 -3.60 13.80 -0.88
CA GLU A 38 -3.95 15.08 -1.53
C GLU A 38 -5.07 15.81 -0.78
N ASN A 39 -6.01 15.08 -0.19
CA ASN A 39 -7.18 15.64 0.51
C ASN A 39 -7.13 15.36 2.02
N PHE A 40 -5.94 15.19 2.58
CA PHE A 40 -5.75 14.63 3.92
C PHE A 40 -6.45 15.46 4.99
N GLU A 41 -6.26 16.79 4.96
CA GLU A 41 -6.87 17.71 5.92
C GLU A 41 -8.39 17.65 5.86
N GLU A 42 -8.97 17.68 4.66
CA GLU A 42 -10.42 17.63 4.46
C GLU A 42 -10.99 16.30 4.95
N LEU A 43 -10.42 15.18 4.50
CA LEU A 43 -10.92 13.84 4.80
C LEU A 43 -10.80 13.49 6.29
N THR A 44 -9.80 14.05 6.97
CA THR A 44 -9.57 13.75 8.38
C THR A 44 -10.15 14.77 9.33
N THR A 45 -10.78 15.85 8.87
CA THR A 45 -11.40 16.86 9.74
C THR A 45 -12.91 16.63 9.82
N ASN A 46 -13.44 16.57 11.04
CA ASN A 46 -14.88 16.44 11.28
C ASN A 46 -15.58 17.81 11.33
N ALA A 47 -16.92 17.81 11.35
CA ALA A 47 -17.73 19.03 11.34
C ALA A 47 -17.45 19.98 12.51
N ASP A 48 -16.95 19.46 13.64
CA ASP A 48 -16.62 20.22 14.84
C ASP A 48 -15.15 20.73 14.85
N GLY A 49 -14.43 20.54 13.74
CA GLY A 49 -13.03 20.92 13.57
C GLY A 49 -12.03 20.01 14.27
N GLY A 50 -12.47 18.87 14.82
CA GLY A 50 -11.61 17.82 15.35
C GLY A 50 -11.10 16.87 14.26
N ARG A 51 -10.08 16.06 14.58
CA ARG A 51 -9.48 15.10 13.63
C ARG A 51 -9.97 13.67 13.85
N THR A 52 -10.17 12.94 12.76
CA THR A 52 -10.66 11.56 12.72
C THR A 52 -9.56 10.61 12.25
N PRO A 53 -8.87 9.91 13.16
CA PRO A 53 -7.71 9.09 12.80
C PRO A 53 -8.04 7.80 12.04
N ASP A 54 -9.28 7.34 12.13
CA ASP A 54 -9.71 6.09 11.49
C ASP A 54 -9.70 6.13 9.96
N ILE A 55 -9.70 7.34 9.37
CA ILE A 55 -9.69 7.54 7.92
C ILE A 55 -8.41 6.98 7.29
N VAL A 56 -7.26 7.12 7.95
CA VAL A 56 -5.99 6.55 7.44
C VAL A 56 -6.09 5.02 7.35
N ARG A 57 -6.66 4.39 8.38
CA ARG A 57 -6.84 2.94 8.45
C ARG A 57 -7.81 2.44 7.37
N GLU A 58 -8.85 3.20 7.07
CA GLU A 58 -9.80 2.89 6.00
C GLU A 58 -9.11 2.82 4.64
N TYR A 59 -8.33 3.84 4.30
CA TYR A 59 -7.64 3.93 3.02
C TYR A 59 -6.48 2.94 2.85
N LEU A 60 -5.97 2.38 3.96
CA LEU A 60 -5.00 1.27 3.95
C LEU A 60 -5.67 -0.11 3.89
N GLY A 61 -7.00 -0.18 3.78
CA GLY A 61 -7.74 -1.43 3.68
C GLY A 61 -7.81 -2.21 4.99
N LEU A 62 -7.69 -1.54 6.13
CA LEU A 62 -7.70 -2.16 7.46
C LEU A 62 -9.11 -2.21 8.09
N LYS A 63 -10.09 -1.52 7.51
CA LYS A 63 -11.47 -1.45 8.05
C LYS A 63 -12.50 -2.28 7.29
N ASP A 64 -12.28 -2.55 6.02
CA ASP A 64 -13.26 -3.22 5.16
C ASP A 64 -12.61 -4.34 4.35
N THR A 65 -13.22 -5.52 4.40
CA THR A 65 -12.78 -6.71 3.65
C THR A 65 -12.96 -6.61 2.13
N THR A 66 -13.77 -5.66 1.67
CA THR A 66 -13.99 -5.36 0.25
C THR A 66 -13.05 -4.29 -0.28
N ASP A 67 -12.23 -3.69 0.59
CA ASP A 67 -11.26 -2.68 0.21
C ASP A 67 -10.22 -3.26 -0.77
N PRO A 68 -9.81 -2.51 -1.82
CA PRO A 68 -8.77 -2.95 -2.74
C PRO A 68 -7.48 -3.40 -2.05
N LEU A 69 -7.09 -2.73 -0.95
CA LEU A 69 -5.87 -3.04 -0.20
C LEU A 69 -6.08 -4.09 0.91
N PHE A 70 -7.30 -4.55 1.16
CA PHE A 70 -7.55 -5.60 2.14
C PHE A 70 -6.76 -6.87 1.82
N ASN A 71 -5.94 -7.36 2.76
CA ASN A 71 -5.09 -8.54 2.56
C ASN A 71 -4.18 -8.45 1.30
N ILE A 72 -3.83 -7.25 0.85
CA ILE A 72 -3.05 -7.07 -0.38
C ILE A 72 -1.65 -7.70 -0.28
N GLN A 73 -1.10 -7.84 0.93
CA GLN A 73 0.14 -8.57 1.17
C GLN A 73 0.11 -9.99 0.56
N LYS A 74 -0.99 -10.74 0.74
CA LYS A 74 -1.14 -12.09 0.18
C LYS A 74 -1.11 -12.09 -1.34
N VAL A 75 -1.58 -11.00 -1.95
CA VAL A 75 -1.53 -10.80 -3.40
C VAL A 75 -0.11 -10.48 -3.85
N LEU A 76 0.58 -9.59 -3.14
CA LEU A 76 1.96 -9.19 -3.43
C LEU A 76 2.96 -10.34 -3.28
N VAL A 77 2.84 -11.14 -2.21
CA VAL A 77 3.68 -12.34 -2.02
C VAL A 77 3.51 -13.32 -3.18
N LYS A 78 2.27 -13.54 -3.66
CA LYS A 78 2.03 -14.39 -4.84
C LYS A 78 2.55 -13.76 -6.14
N ALA A 79 2.53 -12.44 -6.23
CA ALA A 79 3.02 -11.72 -7.39
C ALA A 79 4.56 -11.72 -7.49
N ALA A 80 5.26 -11.96 -6.37
CA ALA A 80 6.72 -12.02 -6.30
C ALA A 80 7.31 -13.04 -7.29
N ASP A 81 6.64 -14.18 -7.49
CA ASP A 81 7.05 -15.23 -8.45
C ASP A 81 7.09 -14.75 -9.91
N SER A 82 6.48 -13.59 -10.19
CA SER A 82 6.41 -12.98 -11.52
C SER A 82 7.26 -11.71 -11.63
N VAL A 83 7.99 -11.33 -10.59
CA VAL A 83 8.90 -10.19 -10.61
C VAL A 83 10.15 -10.59 -11.40
N ASP A 84 10.63 -9.67 -12.23
CA ASP A 84 11.92 -9.82 -12.90
C ASP A 84 13.02 -10.15 -11.86
N PRO A 85 13.84 -11.20 -12.06
CA PRO A 85 14.93 -11.53 -11.14
C PRO A 85 15.86 -10.35 -10.82
N ASP A 86 16.05 -9.40 -11.74
CA ASP A 86 16.88 -8.21 -11.51
C ASP A 86 16.19 -7.16 -10.61
N LYS A 87 14.88 -7.30 -10.37
CA LYS A 87 14.05 -6.39 -9.55
C LYS A 87 13.55 -7.04 -8.26
N ILE A 88 13.84 -8.31 -8.00
CA ILE A 88 13.25 -9.06 -6.88
C ILE A 88 13.66 -8.49 -5.51
N ASP A 89 14.92 -8.10 -5.36
CA ASP A 89 15.43 -7.53 -4.10
C ASP A 89 14.73 -6.20 -3.79
N ASP A 90 14.59 -5.34 -4.80
CA ASP A 90 13.85 -4.07 -4.69
C ASP A 90 12.37 -4.28 -4.35
N PHE A 91 11.74 -5.31 -4.93
CA PHE A 91 10.36 -5.67 -4.63
C PHE A 91 10.20 -6.16 -3.19
N GLN A 92 11.08 -7.06 -2.73
CA GLN A 92 11.05 -7.61 -1.38
C GLN A 92 11.30 -6.53 -0.32
N GLU A 93 12.30 -5.67 -0.54
CA GLU A 93 12.57 -4.54 0.34
C GLU A 93 11.37 -3.57 0.40
N ALA A 94 10.74 -3.29 -0.74
CA ALA A 94 9.53 -2.46 -0.79
C ALA A 94 8.36 -3.14 -0.06
N LEU A 95 8.18 -4.45 -0.18
CA LEU A 95 7.14 -5.19 0.53
C LEU A 95 7.33 -5.11 2.06
N GLU A 96 8.54 -5.36 2.56
CA GLU A 96 8.86 -5.25 3.99
C GLU A 96 8.61 -3.83 4.53
N LYS A 97 9.07 -2.81 3.79
CA LYS A 97 8.86 -1.40 4.17
C LYS A 97 7.39 -1.00 4.10
N TRP A 98 6.64 -1.53 3.14
CA TRP A 98 5.19 -1.33 3.06
C TRP A 98 4.48 -1.93 4.28
N GLU A 99 4.83 -3.15 4.68
CA GLU A 99 4.24 -3.82 5.86
C GLU A 99 4.53 -3.04 7.14
N SER A 100 5.78 -2.62 7.34
CA SER A 100 6.18 -1.80 8.47
C SER A 100 5.41 -0.48 8.52
N ALA A 101 5.27 0.19 7.36
CA ALA A 101 4.52 1.44 7.26
C ALA A 101 3.02 1.25 7.56
N VAL A 102 2.38 0.19 7.06
CA VAL A 102 0.97 -0.11 7.35
C VAL A 102 0.77 -0.38 8.85
N ALA A 103 1.67 -1.15 9.47
CA ALA A 103 1.63 -1.42 10.90
C ALA A 103 1.81 -0.13 11.72
N GLY A 104 2.76 0.72 11.32
CA GLY A 104 2.98 2.05 11.92
C GLY A 104 1.74 2.94 11.81
N ALA A 105 1.17 3.07 10.61
CA ALA A 105 -0.03 3.88 10.39
C ALA A 105 -1.21 3.39 11.23
N ASN A 106 -1.40 2.08 11.35
CA ASN A 106 -2.45 1.50 12.19
C ASN A 106 -2.21 1.81 13.68
N GLY A 107 -0.97 1.69 14.16
CA GLY A 107 -0.59 2.01 15.53
C GLY A 107 -0.84 3.48 15.87
N GLU A 108 -0.32 4.40 15.05
CA GLU A 108 -0.46 5.84 15.28
C GLU A 108 -1.93 6.28 15.20
N SER A 109 -2.70 5.75 14.25
CA SER A 109 -4.14 6.01 14.15
C SER A 109 -4.91 5.48 15.36
N PHE A 110 -4.56 4.28 15.84
CA PHE A 110 -5.15 3.72 17.05
C PHE A 110 -4.84 4.57 18.28
N ILE A 111 -3.59 5.00 18.46
CA ILE A 111 -3.20 5.89 19.56
C ILE A 111 -3.95 7.22 19.47
N SER A 112 -4.03 7.82 18.28
CA SER A 112 -4.76 9.07 18.04
C SER A 112 -6.23 8.97 18.46
N SER A 113 -6.88 7.82 18.28
CA SER A 113 -8.30 7.62 18.66
C SER A 113 -8.56 7.74 20.16
N PHE A 114 -7.52 7.62 21.00
CA PHE A 114 -7.57 7.83 22.45
C PHE A 114 -6.84 9.12 22.89
N GLY A 115 -6.38 9.94 21.94
CA GLY A 115 -5.52 11.09 22.20
C GLY A 115 -6.12 12.12 23.16
N GLU A 116 -7.44 12.30 23.17
CA GLU A 116 -8.12 13.19 24.11
C GLU A 116 -8.24 12.63 25.53
N TYR A 117 -8.26 11.30 25.68
CA TYR A 117 -8.55 10.61 26.94
C TYR A 117 -7.28 10.17 27.70
N ASN A 118 -6.13 10.18 27.05
CA ASN A 118 -4.86 9.79 27.66
C ASN A 118 -4.34 10.85 28.66
N PRO A 119 -3.56 10.47 29.69
CA PRO A 119 -2.89 11.44 30.57
C PRO A 119 -2.00 12.39 29.77
N GLY A 120 -2.21 13.72 29.91
CA GLY A 120 -1.54 14.72 29.06
C GLY A 120 -2.11 14.83 27.64
N GLY A 121 -3.31 14.28 27.43
CA GLY A 121 -4.06 14.27 26.18
C GLY A 121 -4.69 15.59 25.78
N GLY A 122 -5.40 15.57 24.65
CA GLY A 122 -6.12 16.69 24.08
C GLY A 122 -6.04 16.70 22.56
N LYS A 123 -6.72 17.68 21.93
CA LYS A 123 -6.77 17.82 20.46
C LYS A 123 -5.38 17.81 19.81
N ALA A 124 -4.40 18.46 20.45
CA ALA A 124 -3.02 18.48 19.98
C ALA A 124 -2.34 17.09 19.96
N GLN A 125 -2.70 16.17 20.85
CA GLN A 125 -2.21 14.79 20.77
C GLN A 125 -2.88 14.03 19.63
N VAL A 126 -4.20 14.21 19.44
CA VAL A 126 -4.92 13.62 18.30
C VAL A 126 -4.26 14.05 16.99
N GLU A 127 -4.03 15.36 16.82
CA GLU A 127 -3.36 15.98 15.66
C GLU A 127 -1.94 15.43 15.45
N LYS A 128 -1.11 15.40 16.50
CA LYS A 128 0.24 14.84 16.41
C LYS A 128 0.25 13.39 15.90
N TYR A 129 -0.65 12.56 16.43
CA TYR A 129 -0.66 11.14 16.07
C TYR A 129 -1.31 10.88 14.69
N ILE A 130 -2.26 11.71 14.26
CA ILE A 130 -2.80 11.61 12.90
C ILE A 130 -1.77 12.07 11.86
N ASP A 131 -0.95 13.08 12.15
CA ASP A 131 0.14 13.51 11.27
C ASP A 131 1.22 12.43 11.15
N ARG A 132 1.55 11.74 12.24
CA ARG A 132 2.43 10.55 12.17
C ARG A 132 1.82 9.43 11.34
N ALA A 133 0.51 9.19 11.48
CA ALA A 133 -0.18 8.23 10.64
C ALA A 133 -0.14 8.64 9.15
N ARG A 134 -0.16 9.95 8.85
CA ARG A 134 0.04 10.48 7.49
C ARG A 134 1.43 10.13 6.95
N ASP A 135 2.49 10.35 7.73
CA ASP A 135 3.86 10.04 7.32
C ASP A 135 4.01 8.55 6.98
N GLN A 136 3.38 7.69 7.79
CA GLN A 136 3.33 6.25 7.52
C GLN A 136 2.51 5.93 6.27
N ALA A 137 1.40 6.63 6.02
CA ALA A 137 0.62 6.48 4.78
C ALA A 137 1.42 6.91 3.54
N ILE A 138 2.26 7.96 3.63
CA ILE A 138 3.19 8.38 2.58
C ILE A 138 4.21 7.26 2.31
N ALA A 139 4.80 6.68 3.35
CA ALA A 139 5.73 5.57 3.23
C ALA A 139 5.07 4.33 2.60
N ALA A 140 3.84 4.01 3.00
CA ALA A 140 3.06 2.92 2.41
C ALA A 140 2.76 3.18 0.93
N LYS A 141 2.28 4.38 0.55
CA LYS A 141 2.06 4.78 -0.85
C LYS A 141 3.34 4.64 -1.68
N THR A 142 4.46 5.11 -1.15
CA THR A 142 5.76 5.11 -1.85
C THR A 142 6.23 3.69 -2.12
N ASN A 143 6.14 2.79 -1.14
CA ASN A 143 6.56 1.40 -1.34
C ASN A 143 5.56 0.60 -2.19
N LEU A 144 4.26 0.92 -2.12
CA LEU A 144 3.27 0.36 -3.05
C LEU A 144 3.58 0.74 -4.50
N GLU A 145 3.99 1.99 -4.74
CA GLU A 145 4.44 2.45 -6.06
C GLU A 145 5.68 1.70 -6.55
N ARG A 146 6.68 1.49 -5.67
CA ARG A 146 7.87 0.67 -5.99
C ARG A 146 7.48 -0.75 -6.40
N MET A 147 6.61 -1.40 -5.63
CA MET A 147 6.12 -2.74 -5.95
C MET A 147 5.34 -2.76 -7.28
N CYS A 148 4.50 -1.76 -7.55
CA CYS A 148 3.80 -1.66 -8.83
C CYS A 148 4.78 -1.52 -10.01
N LYS A 149 5.86 -0.74 -9.87
CA LYS A 149 6.90 -0.59 -10.90
C LYS A 149 7.67 -1.88 -11.13
N ALA A 150 8.02 -2.61 -10.08
CA ALA A 150 8.68 -3.91 -10.20
C ALA A 150 7.80 -4.96 -10.91
N LEU A 151 6.47 -4.86 -10.73
CA LEU A 151 5.47 -5.73 -11.35
C LEU A 151 4.96 -5.26 -12.72
N ASP A 152 5.40 -4.09 -13.22
CA ASP A 152 4.83 -3.40 -14.38
C ASP A 152 3.28 -3.27 -14.30
N ALA A 153 2.77 -3.00 -13.10
CA ALA A 153 1.35 -2.99 -12.78
C ALA A 153 0.63 -1.68 -13.13
N GLY A 154 1.34 -0.62 -13.55
CA GLY A 154 0.75 0.66 -14.00
C GLY A 154 0.19 1.54 -12.88
N CYS A 155 0.88 1.55 -11.74
CA CYS A 155 0.82 2.62 -10.74
C CYS A 155 2.04 3.54 -11.00
#